data_AF-A0A101EQJ1-F1
#
_entry.id   AF-A0A101EQJ1-F1
#
_cell.length_a   1.000
_cell.length_b   1.000
_cell.length_c   1.000
_cell.angle_alpha   90.00
_cell.angle_beta   90.00
_cell.angle_gamma   90.00
#
_symmetry.space_group_name_H-M   'P 1'
#
loop_
_entity.id
_entity.type
_entity.pdbx_description
1 polymer ?
#
loop_
_entity_poly.entity_id
_entity_poly.type
_entity_poly.pdbx_seq_one_letter_code
_entity_poly.pdbx_strand_id
1 'polypeptide(L)'
;DHVKELEKYLEQSIDFVLVNTRKPSEEVLERYRKEGSDFVEIDAENIQNTILAEPFLAEIVDPSDGQRKIRHDSAKLADVIERISRW
;
A
#
# COMPACT_ATOMS: atom_id res chain seq x y z
N ASP A 1 10.07 5.69 -5.11
CA ASP A 1 10.85 6.43 -4.08
C ASP A 1 11.05 5.60 -2.81
N HIS A 2 9.98 5.09 -2.19
CA HIS A 2 10.00 4.34 -0.93
C HIS A 2 10.99 3.15 -0.93
N VAL A 3 10.94 2.31 -1.96
CA VAL A 3 11.83 1.15 -2.11
C VAL A 3 13.29 1.58 -2.18
N LYS A 4 13.60 2.57 -3.03
CA LYS A 4 14.97 3.09 -3.22
C LYS A 4 15.54 3.67 -1.92
N GLU A 5 14.72 4.39 -1.15
CA GLU A 5 15.16 4.96 0.12
C GLU A 5 15.40 3.86 1.18
N LEU A 6 14.55 2.82 1.22
CA LEU A 6 14.77 1.66 2.09
C LEU A 6 16.05 0.90 1.71
N GLU A 7 16.26 0.58 0.44
CA GLU A 7 17.45 -0.14 -0.02
C GLU A 7 18.74 0.64 0.24
N LYS A 8 18.70 1.97 0.14
CA LYS A 8 19.81 2.86 0.49
C LYS A 8 20.22 2.73 1.95
N TYR A 9 19.28 2.63 2.89
CA TYR A 9 19.59 2.48 4.32
C TYR A 9 19.85 1.02 4.73
N LEU A 10 19.23 0.06 4.05
CA LEU A 10 19.45 -1.37 4.27
C LEU A 10 20.78 -1.86 3.69
N GLU A 11 21.35 -1.11 2.72
CA GLU A 11 22.51 -1.52 1.91
C GLU A 11 22.30 -2.87 1.20
N GLN A 12 21.03 -3.21 0.95
CA GLN A 12 20.58 -4.48 0.35
C GLN A 12 19.34 -4.24 -0.51
N SER A 13 19.15 -5.09 -1.52
CA SER A 13 17.95 -5.07 -2.36
C SER A 13 16.77 -5.75 -1.66
N ILE A 14 15.56 -5.22 -1.88
CA ILE A 14 14.33 -5.82 -1.38
C ILE A 14 13.84 -6.91 -2.35
N ASP A 15 13.46 -8.08 -1.87
CA ASP A 15 13.01 -9.15 -2.77
C ASP A 15 11.58 -8.92 -3.30
N PHE A 16 10.67 -8.48 -2.41
CA PHE A 16 9.24 -8.33 -2.68
C PHE A 16 8.70 -6.97 -2.26
N VAL A 17 7.85 -6.39 -3.10
CA VAL A 17 7.11 -5.17 -2.80
C VAL A 17 5.63 -5.43 -3.00
N LEU A 18 4.85 -5.38 -1.92
CA LEU A 18 3.39 -5.50 -1.98
C LEU A 18 2.79 -4.12 -2.25
N VAL A 19 1.97 -4.02 -3.29
CA VAL A 19 1.36 -2.74 -3.70
C VAL A 19 -0.15 -2.88 -3.91
N ASN A 20 -0.90 -1.86 -3.51
CA ASN A 20 -2.34 -1.85 -3.66
C ASN A 20 -2.78 -1.32 -5.04
N THR A 21 -3.53 -2.10 -5.79
CA THR A 21 -4.03 -1.69 -7.13
C THR A 21 -5.34 -0.92 -7.10
N ARG A 22 -6.04 -0.88 -5.97
CA ARG A 22 -7.35 -0.25 -5.87
C ARG A 22 -7.24 1.23 -5.52
N LYS A 23 -7.75 2.11 -6.40
CA LYS A 23 -7.86 3.54 -6.10
C LYS A 23 -9.00 3.79 -5.08
N PRO A 24 -8.79 4.58 -4.00
CA PRO A 24 -9.86 5.02 -3.12
C PRO A 24 -10.88 5.90 -3.88
N SER A 25 -12.07 6.09 -3.32
CA SER A 25 -13.05 7.04 -3.85
C SER A 25 -12.53 8.48 -3.82
N GLU A 26 -12.98 9.32 -4.76
CA GLU A 26 -12.55 10.73 -4.85
C GLU A 26 -12.89 11.52 -3.58
N GLU A 27 -14.02 11.23 -2.92
CA GLU A 27 -14.39 11.84 -1.62
C GLU A 27 -13.32 11.58 -0.55
N VAL A 28 -12.81 10.35 -0.48
CA VAL A 28 -11.77 9.98 0.47
C VAL A 28 -10.43 10.60 0.07
N LEU A 29 -10.09 10.60 -1.21
CA LEU A 29 -8.86 11.24 -1.71
C LEU A 29 -8.84 12.74 -1.40
N GLU A 30 -9.95 13.44 -1.59
CA GLU A 30 -10.04 14.87 -1.29
C GLU A 30 -9.88 15.15 0.20
N ARG A 31 -10.43 14.28 1.07
CA ARG A 31 -10.25 14.41 2.51
C ARG A 31 -8.79 14.22 2.92
N TYR A 32 -8.13 13.18 2.43
CA TYR A 32 -6.71 12.95 2.71
C TYR A 32 -5.84 14.11 2.21
N ARG A 33 -6.15 14.69 1.03
CA ARG A 33 -5.47 15.90 0.54
C ARG A 33 -5.65 17.09 1.49
N LYS A 34 -6.84 17.31 2.04
CA LYS A 34 -7.10 18.35 3.06
C LYS A 34 -6.31 18.11 4.36
N GLU A 35 -6.03 16.86 4.68
CA GLU A 35 -5.19 16.44 5.81
C GLU A 35 -3.68 16.51 5.50
N GLY A 36 -3.29 16.93 4.28
CA GLY A 36 -1.90 17.02 3.84
C GLY A 36 -1.28 15.69 3.40
N SER A 37 -2.12 14.68 3.12
CA SER A 37 -1.70 13.37 2.63
C SER A 37 -2.11 13.19 1.18
N ASP A 38 -1.12 12.96 0.32
CA ASP A 38 -1.35 12.63 -1.09
C ASP A 38 -1.44 11.11 -1.31
N PHE A 39 -2.18 10.72 -2.34
CA PHE A 39 -2.24 9.33 -2.78
C PHE A 39 -1.00 8.99 -3.60
N VAL A 40 -0.33 7.89 -3.22
CA VAL A 40 0.85 7.41 -3.93
C VAL A 40 0.40 6.61 -5.15
N GLU A 41 0.69 7.14 -6.35
CA GLU A 41 0.56 6.37 -7.59
C GLU A 41 1.74 5.40 -7.73
N ILE A 42 1.44 4.15 -8.09
CA ILE A 42 2.45 3.12 -8.22
C ILE A 42 3.15 3.29 -9.56
N ASP A 43 4.40 3.69 -9.51
CA ASP A 43 5.30 3.73 -10.66
C ASP A 43 5.94 2.35 -10.87
N ALA A 44 5.13 1.40 -11.37
CA ALA A 44 5.53 0.00 -11.53
C ALA A 44 6.68 -0.18 -12.53
N GLU A 45 6.85 0.74 -13.48
CA GLU A 45 7.91 0.69 -14.49
C GLU A 45 9.29 0.99 -13.91
N ASN A 46 9.36 1.68 -12.77
CA ASN A 46 10.60 2.09 -12.11
C ASN A 46 10.99 1.23 -10.90
N ILE A 47 10.30 0.13 -10.65
CA ILE A 47 10.59 -0.82 -9.57
C ILE A 47 11.21 -2.07 -10.19
N GLN A 48 12.47 -2.35 -9.85
CA GLN A 48 13.20 -3.53 -10.35
C GLN A 48 12.92 -4.81 -9.54
N ASN A 49 12.30 -4.65 -8.38
CA ASN A 49 11.98 -5.71 -7.43
C ASN A 49 10.72 -6.50 -7.86
N THR A 50 10.49 -7.66 -7.27
CA THR A 50 9.26 -8.43 -7.56
C THR A 50 8.05 -7.72 -6.95
N ILE A 51 7.17 -7.20 -7.80
CA ILE A 51 5.94 -6.51 -7.36
C ILE A 51 4.80 -7.53 -7.24
N LEU A 52 4.17 -7.55 -6.07
CA LEU A 52 2.94 -8.29 -5.82
C LEU A 52 1.79 -7.30 -5.67
N ALA A 53 1.00 -7.17 -6.74
CA ALA A 53 -0.03 -6.15 -6.87
C ALA A 53 -1.42 -6.77 -6.71
N GLU A 54 -2.12 -6.45 -5.62
CA GLU A 54 -3.47 -6.93 -5.33
C GLU A 54 -4.36 -5.82 -4.74
N PRO A 55 -5.69 -5.95 -4.74
CA PRO A 55 -6.59 -4.95 -4.18
C PRO A 55 -6.62 -5.05 -2.64
N PHE A 56 -5.55 -4.58 -2.01
CA PHE A 56 -5.36 -4.55 -0.57
C PHE A 56 -6.15 -3.45 0.14
N LEU A 57 -6.91 -2.62 -0.56
CA LEU A 57 -7.63 -1.51 0.06
C LEU A 57 -8.97 -1.94 0.68
N ALA A 58 -9.10 -1.70 1.99
CA ALA A 58 -10.33 -1.79 2.76
C ALA A 58 -10.74 -0.40 3.29
N GLU A 59 -12.02 -0.07 3.14
CA GLU A 59 -12.61 1.11 3.76
C GLU A 59 -13.25 0.71 5.08
N ILE A 60 -12.83 1.33 6.17
CA ILE A 60 -13.40 1.11 7.50
C ILE A 60 -13.93 2.42 8.06
N VAL A 61 -15.05 2.37 8.77
CA VAL A 61 -15.48 3.51 9.59
C VAL A 61 -14.73 3.41 10.91
N ASP A 62 -13.89 4.40 11.19
CA ASP A 62 -13.16 4.42 12.45
C ASP A 62 -14.14 4.73 13.59
N PRO A 63 -14.27 3.85 14.59
CA PRO A 63 -15.23 4.04 15.68
C PRO A 63 -14.89 5.22 16.59
N SER A 64 -13.66 5.75 16.53
CA SER A 64 -13.23 6.87 17.37
C SER A 64 -13.73 8.23 16.90
N ASP A 65 -13.87 8.43 15.58
CA ASP A 65 -14.27 9.70 14.97
C ASP A 65 -15.41 9.57 13.94
N GLY A 66 -15.89 8.34 13.69
CA GLY A 66 -16.95 8.06 12.72
C GLY A 66 -16.54 8.25 11.26
N GLN A 67 -15.27 8.48 10.97
CA GLN A 67 -14.81 8.78 9.62
C GLN A 67 -14.44 7.51 8.85
N ARG A 68 -14.74 7.50 7.54
CA ARG A 68 -14.30 6.44 6.62
C ARG A 68 -12.80 6.54 6.36
N LYS A 69 -11.98 5.64 6.89
CA LYS A 69 -10.53 5.61 6.69
C LYS A 69 -10.12 4.48 5.76
N ILE A 70 -9.04 4.72 5.02
CA ILE A 70 -8.41 3.71 4.18
C ILE A 70 -7.44 2.89 5.02
N ARG A 71 -7.58 1.57 4.97
CA ARG A 71 -6.69 0.60 5.60
C ARG A 71 -6.38 -0.54 4.65
N HIS A 72 -5.40 -1.35 5.02
CA HIS A 72 -5.15 -2.61 4.33
C HIS A 72 -6.18 -3.67 4.74
N ASP A 73 -6.65 -4.44 3.77
CA ASP A 73 -7.42 -5.66 3.96
C ASP A 73 -6.50 -6.73 4.56
N SER A 74 -6.60 -6.90 5.88
CA SER A 74 -5.74 -7.80 6.64
C SER A 74 -5.80 -9.26 6.16
N ALA A 75 -6.93 -9.74 5.65
CA ALA A 75 -7.08 -11.11 5.21
C ALA A 75 -6.31 -11.36 3.91
N LYS A 76 -6.41 -10.43 2.95
CA LYS A 76 -5.64 -10.49 1.70
C LYS A 76 -4.15 -10.30 1.94
N LEU A 77 -3.80 -9.37 2.83
CA LEU A 77 -2.40 -9.13 3.14
C LEU A 77 -1.76 -10.39 3.76
N ALA A 78 -2.46 -11.07 4.67
CA ALA A 78 -2.01 -12.32 5.25
C ALA A 78 -1.86 -13.43 4.18
N ASP A 79 -2.83 -13.59 3.27
CA ASP A 79 -2.76 -14.59 2.19
C ASP A 79 -1.52 -14.40 1.31
N VAL A 80 -1.22 -13.16 0.92
CA VAL A 80 -0.05 -12.87 0.09
C VAL A 80 1.25 -13.10 0.86
N ILE A 81 1.32 -12.71 2.12
CA ILE A 81 2.50 -12.96 2.98
C ILE A 81 2.72 -14.47 3.14
N GLU A 82 1.67 -15.26 3.36
CA GLU A 82 1.77 -16.72 3.45
C GLU A 82 2.28 -17.33 2.14
N ARG A 83 1.84 -16.82 0.97
CA ARG A 83 2.31 -17.29 -0.34
C ARG A 83 3.80 -17.02 -0.53
N ILE A 84 4.28 -15.83 -0.13
CA ILE A 84 5.71 -15.47 -0.20
C ILE A 84 6.53 -16.34 0.76
N SER A 85 6.01 -16.67 1.95
CA SER A 85 6.75 -17.50 2.93
C SER A 85 7.05 -18.92 2.47
N ARG A 86 6.40 -19.37 1.38
CA ARG A 86 6.54 -20.72 0.81
C ARG A 86 7.32 -20.73 -0.52
N TRP A 87 7.88 -19.59 -0.93
CA TRP A 87 8.70 -19.47 -2.14
C TRP A 87 10.10 -20.04 -1.96
#